data_AF-A0A828PTV1-F1
#
_entry.id   AF-A0A828PTV1-F1
#
_cell.length_a   1.000
_cell.length_b   1.000
_cell.length_c   1.000
_cell.angle_alpha   90.00
_cell.angle_beta   90.00
_cell.angle_gamma   90.00
#
_symmetry.space_group_name_H-M   'P 1'
#
loop_
_entity.id
_entity.type
_entity.pdbx_description
1 polymer ?
#
loop_
_entity_poly.entity_id
_entity_poly.type
_entity_poly.pdbx_seq_one_letter_code
_entity_poly.pdbx_strand_id
1 'polypeptide(L)'
;MNSQVRATQKAERYQSYANNAMKRSQQYCEAANEGRDFLTLGEPIKIGHHSEKRHKALIERNARRMDKSVEEMHKVESYEGKIAYWELMADKIDLSMPESLEFFEFKLAQAKEKHQELKTNPDKRTHSYSLTYAKKAVNELEKKVKLAKLLWS
;
A
#
# COMPACT_ATOMS: atom_id res chain seq x y z
N MET A 1 -18.01 -10.51 -9.88
CA MET A 1 -17.00 -10.20 -8.84
C MET A 1 -16.83 -8.70 -8.81
N ASN A 2 -17.18 -8.05 -7.71
CA ASN A 2 -17.11 -6.58 -7.60
C ASN A 2 -15.66 -6.13 -7.35
N SER A 3 -15.42 -4.83 -7.51
CA SER A 3 -14.10 -4.22 -7.35
C SER A 3 -13.51 -4.39 -5.95
N GLN A 4 -14.34 -4.34 -4.90
CA GLN A 4 -13.93 -4.51 -3.51
C GLN A 4 -13.35 -5.89 -3.23
N VAL A 5 -14.05 -6.97 -3.61
CA VAL A 5 -13.57 -8.35 -3.42
C VAL A 5 -12.26 -8.59 -4.18
N ARG A 6 -12.10 -7.97 -5.36
CA ARG A 6 -10.83 -8.03 -6.09
C ARG A 6 -9.71 -7.28 -5.35
N ALA A 7 -10.01 -6.16 -4.72
CA ALA A 7 -9.06 -5.36 -3.96
C ALA A 7 -8.62 -6.09 -2.68
N THR A 8 -9.57 -6.67 -1.92
CA THR A 8 -9.26 -7.46 -0.72
C THR A 8 -8.37 -8.65 -1.04
N GLN A 9 -8.69 -9.42 -2.08
CA GLN A 9 -7.86 -10.55 -2.51
C GLN A 9 -6.44 -10.12 -2.94
N LYS A 10 -6.29 -8.93 -3.53
CA LYS A 10 -4.96 -8.39 -3.84
C LYS A 10 -4.20 -8.01 -2.58
N ALA A 11 -4.85 -7.35 -1.62
CA ALA A 11 -4.24 -7.02 -0.33
C ALA A 11 -3.77 -8.30 0.37
N GLU A 12 -4.62 -9.31 0.50
CA GLU A 12 -4.28 -10.62 1.07
C GLU A 12 -3.11 -11.30 0.36
N ARG A 13 -3.07 -11.24 -0.98
CA ARG A 13 -1.97 -11.80 -1.75
C ARG A 13 -0.66 -11.07 -1.45
N TYR A 14 -0.65 -9.75 -1.41
CA TYR A 14 0.56 -9.00 -1.05
C TYR A 14 0.95 -9.22 0.41
N GLN A 15 -0.02 -9.36 1.32
CA GLN A 15 0.23 -9.73 2.72
C GLN A 15 0.97 -11.06 2.81
N SER A 16 0.55 -12.06 2.02
CA SER A 16 1.25 -13.35 1.96
C SER A 16 2.70 -13.22 1.47
N TYR A 17 2.95 -12.31 0.51
CA TYR A 17 4.30 -12.05 0.00
C TYR A 17 5.17 -11.32 1.01
N ALA A 18 4.62 -10.32 1.71
CA ALA A 18 5.28 -9.62 2.80
C ALA A 18 5.66 -10.60 3.91
N ASN A 19 4.72 -11.44 4.36
CA ASN A 19 4.96 -12.46 5.38
C ASN A 19 6.08 -13.43 4.97
N ASN A 20 6.11 -13.87 3.72
CA ASN A 20 7.15 -14.77 3.23
C ASN A 20 8.53 -14.08 3.14
N ALA A 21 8.57 -12.81 2.71
CA ALA A 21 9.80 -12.02 2.70
C ALA A 21 10.32 -11.77 4.13
N MET A 22 9.43 -11.44 5.07
CA MET A 22 9.74 -11.29 6.49
C MET A 22 10.37 -12.57 7.08
N LYS A 23 9.77 -13.74 6.79
CA LYS A 23 10.32 -15.04 7.21
C LYS A 23 11.72 -15.28 6.66
N ARG A 24 11.96 -14.98 5.38
CA ARG A 24 13.30 -15.12 4.77
C ARG A 24 14.31 -14.15 5.39
N SER A 25 13.92 -12.90 5.65
CA SER A 25 14.75 -11.92 6.35
C SER A 25 15.17 -12.44 7.74
N GLN A 26 14.22 -12.93 8.53
CA GLN A 26 14.49 -13.51 9.84
C GLN A 26 15.46 -14.70 9.75
N GLN A 27 15.23 -15.62 8.81
CA GLN A 27 16.13 -16.75 8.57
C GLN A 27 17.55 -16.32 8.22
N TYR A 28 17.72 -15.28 7.39
CA TYR A 28 19.05 -14.75 7.07
C TYR A 28 19.72 -14.09 8.28
N CYS A 29 18.96 -13.34 9.08
CA CYS A 29 19.44 -12.73 10.32
C CYS A 29 19.90 -13.79 11.33
N GLU A 30 19.10 -14.84 11.53
CA GLU A 30 19.45 -15.98 12.39
C GLU A 30 20.72 -16.67 11.88
N ALA A 31 20.79 -16.97 10.58
CA ALA A 31 21.96 -17.60 9.96
C ALA A 31 23.22 -16.72 9.98
N ALA A 32 23.08 -15.39 10.05
CA ALA A 32 24.22 -14.48 10.19
C ALA A 32 24.88 -14.58 11.57
N ASN A 33 24.26 -15.25 12.56
CA ASN A 33 24.86 -15.54 13.85
C ASN A 33 25.76 -16.79 13.85
N GLU A 34 26.08 -17.35 12.67
CA GLU A 34 27.04 -18.47 12.59
C GLU A 34 28.37 -18.08 13.24
N GLY A 35 28.88 -18.93 14.14
CA GLY A 35 30.15 -18.69 14.82
C GLY A 35 30.10 -17.57 15.85
N ARG A 36 28.92 -17.18 16.34
CA ARG A 36 28.74 -16.19 17.40
C ARG A 36 29.60 -16.48 18.63
N ASP A 37 29.65 -17.73 19.09
CA ASP A 37 30.46 -18.11 20.28
C ASP A 37 31.95 -17.85 20.07
N PHE A 38 32.46 -18.01 18.84
CA PHE A 38 33.83 -17.68 18.49
C PHE A 38 34.05 -16.16 18.37
N LEU A 39 33.14 -15.46 17.69
CA LEU A 39 33.27 -14.01 17.43
C LEU A 39 33.08 -13.16 18.70
N THR A 40 32.28 -13.62 19.65
CA THR A 40 32.05 -12.93 20.95
C THR A 40 33.30 -12.89 21.83
N LEU A 41 34.26 -13.80 21.63
CA LEU A 41 35.57 -13.76 22.29
C LEU A 41 36.38 -12.51 21.88
N GLY A 42 36.03 -11.87 20.77
CA GLY A 42 36.67 -10.64 20.31
C GLY A 42 38.12 -10.82 19.86
N GLU A 43 38.51 -12.05 19.50
CA GLU A 43 39.87 -12.30 19.01
C GLU A 43 40.14 -11.54 17.71
N PRO A 44 41.27 -10.83 17.58
CA PRO A 44 41.62 -10.16 16.34
C PRO A 44 41.99 -11.18 15.24
N ILE A 45 41.82 -10.77 13.97
CA ILE A 45 42.29 -11.55 12.83
C ILE A 45 43.83 -11.55 12.83
N LYS A 46 44.43 -12.72 13.03
CA LYS A 46 45.89 -12.91 13.02
C LYS A 46 46.39 -13.02 11.57
N ILE A 47 46.95 -11.93 11.05
CA ILE A 47 47.47 -11.85 9.66
C ILE A 47 48.67 -12.79 9.49
N GLY A 48 48.70 -13.58 8.41
CA GLY A 48 49.75 -14.56 8.10
C GLY A 48 49.59 -15.90 8.82
N HIS A 49 48.57 -16.06 9.68
CA HIS A 49 48.30 -17.31 10.39
C HIS A 49 47.38 -18.22 9.57
N HIS A 50 47.51 -19.55 9.72
CA HIS A 50 46.70 -20.52 8.96
C HIS A 50 45.18 -20.37 9.20
N SER A 51 44.76 -19.78 10.33
CA SER A 51 43.35 -19.52 10.65
C SER A 51 42.77 -18.25 10.01
N GLU A 52 43.61 -17.37 9.46
CA GLU A 52 43.21 -16.07 8.91
C GLU A 52 42.08 -16.20 7.89
N LYS A 53 42.28 -17.09 6.90
CA LYS A 53 41.34 -17.30 5.80
C LYS A 53 39.95 -17.72 6.30
N ARG A 54 39.90 -18.58 7.32
CA ARG A 54 38.65 -19.04 7.92
C ARG A 54 37.93 -17.92 8.66
N HIS A 55 38.67 -17.10 9.41
CA HIS A 55 38.10 -15.98 10.16
C HIS A 55 37.49 -14.94 9.21
N LYS A 56 38.23 -14.50 8.18
CA LYS A 56 37.73 -13.57 7.16
C LYS A 56 36.49 -14.11 6.45
N ALA A 57 36.53 -15.38 6.03
CA ALA A 57 35.40 -16.01 5.36
C ALA A 57 34.14 -16.11 6.25
N LEU A 58 34.29 -16.34 7.56
CA LEU A 58 33.16 -16.37 8.49
C LEU A 58 32.48 -15.00 8.56
N ILE A 59 33.26 -13.93 8.79
CA ILE A 59 32.74 -12.55 8.86
C ILE A 59 32.08 -12.17 7.54
N GLU A 60 32.72 -12.44 6.41
CA GLU A 60 32.20 -12.11 5.09
C GLU A 60 30.88 -12.84 4.79
N ARG A 61 30.75 -14.13 5.13
CA ARG A 61 29.49 -14.86 4.98
C ARG A 61 28.39 -14.27 5.85
N ASN A 62 28.69 -13.92 7.11
CA ASN A 62 27.71 -13.34 8.02
C ASN A 62 27.25 -11.96 7.52
N ALA A 63 28.18 -11.12 7.03
CA ALA A 63 27.86 -9.84 6.41
C ALA A 63 26.94 -10.03 5.19
N ARG A 64 27.29 -10.92 4.25
CA ARG A 64 26.45 -11.22 3.07
C ARG A 64 25.05 -11.73 3.43
N ARG A 65 24.89 -12.45 4.55
CA ARG A 65 23.58 -12.88 5.04
C ARG A 65 22.79 -11.69 5.60
N MET A 66 23.44 -10.79 6.34
CA MET A 66 22.80 -9.56 6.79
C MET A 66 22.35 -8.68 5.62
N ASP A 67 23.17 -8.53 4.58
CA ASP A 67 22.79 -7.79 3.37
C ASP A 67 21.51 -8.36 2.75
N LYS A 68 21.44 -9.69 2.60
CA LYS A 68 20.22 -10.38 2.11
C LYS A 68 19.02 -10.20 3.04
N SER A 69 19.23 -10.17 4.35
CA SER A 69 18.16 -9.88 5.31
C SER A 69 17.55 -8.51 5.06
N VAL A 70 18.39 -7.49 4.88
CA VAL A 70 17.98 -6.11 4.60
C VAL A 70 17.29 -6.01 3.23
N GLU A 71 17.80 -6.68 2.19
CA GLU A 71 17.14 -6.74 0.88
C GLU A 71 15.72 -7.32 0.97
N GLU A 72 15.51 -8.36 1.79
CA GLU A 72 14.17 -8.89 2.03
C GLU A 72 13.29 -7.93 2.82
N MET A 73 13.84 -7.17 3.78
CA MET A 73 13.09 -6.12 4.48
C MET A 73 12.62 -5.01 3.53
N HIS A 74 13.45 -4.56 2.60
CA HIS A 74 13.01 -3.58 1.59
C HIS A 74 11.88 -4.11 0.69
N LYS A 75 11.84 -5.42 0.43
CA LYS A 75 10.70 -6.04 -0.27
C LYS A 75 9.42 -5.93 0.57
N VAL A 76 9.51 -6.18 1.89
CA VAL A 76 8.39 -6.03 2.83
C VAL A 76 7.85 -4.60 2.79
N GLU A 77 8.71 -3.58 2.94
CA GLU A 77 8.31 -2.16 2.88
C GLU A 77 7.58 -1.84 1.55
N SER A 78 8.09 -2.33 0.42
CA SER A 78 7.44 -2.17 -0.88
C SER A 78 6.07 -2.86 -0.94
N TYR A 79 5.90 -4.02 -0.30
CA TYR A 79 4.61 -4.70 -0.24
C TYR A 79 3.63 -3.99 0.68
N GLU A 80 4.07 -3.46 1.83
CA GLU A 80 3.22 -2.69 2.75
C GLU A 80 2.56 -1.49 2.06
N GLY A 81 3.33 -0.73 1.28
CA GLY A 81 2.77 0.37 0.49
C GLY A 81 1.70 -0.08 -0.51
N LYS A 82 1.86 -1.27 -1.10
CA LYS A 82 0.85 -1.86 -2.01
C LYS A 82 -0.37 -2.36 -1.26
N ILE A 83 -0.18 -2.97 -0.09
CA ILE A 83 -1.27 -3.45 0.76
C ILE A 83 -2.15 -2.28 1.17
N ALA A 84 -1.57 -1.21 1.73
CA ALA A 84 -2.31 -0.01 2.11
C ALA A 84 -3.12 0.59 0.95
N TYR A 85 -2.54 0.63 -0.26
CA TYR A 85 -3.28 1.07 -1.45
C TYR A 85 -4.48 0.17 -1.77
N TRP A 86 -4.31 -1.16 -1.72
CA TRP A 86 -5.39 -2.09 -2.04
C TRP A 86 -6.46 -2.16 -0.95
N GLU A 87 -6.10 -1.95 0.32
CA GLU A 87 -7.06 -1.80 1.42
C GLU A 87 -7.93 -0.56 1.20
N LEU A 88 -7.34 0.59 0.86
CA LEU A 88 -8.11 1.79 0.51
C LEU A 88 -9.04 1.58 -0.69
N MET A 89 -8.62 0.76 -1.66
CA MET A 89 -9.46 0.41 -2.81
C MET A 89 -10.57 -0.59 -2.46
N ALA A 90 -10.39 -1.39 -1.42
CA ALA A 90 -11.41 -2.32 -0.94
C ALA A 90 -12.60 -1.59 -0.32
N ASP A 91 -12.38 -0.42 0.29
CA ASP A 91 -13.46 0.38 0.88
C ASP A 91 -14.21 1.24 -0.15
N LYS A 92 -13.67 1.39 -1.36
CA LYS A 92 -14.23 2.27 -2.39
C LYS A 92 -15.49 1.67 -2.99
N ILE A 93 -16.61 2.41 -2.90
CA ILE A 93 -17.83 2.10 -3.64
C ILE A 93 -17.71 2.66 -5.06
N ASP A 94 -17.89 1.79 -6.05
CA ASP A 94 -17.93 2.15 -7.46
C ASP A 94 -19.12 1.53 -8.20
N LEU A 95 -19.27 1.86 -9.49
CA LEU A 95 -20.39 1.42 -10.33
C LEU A 95 -20.48 -0.11 -10.52
N SER A 96 -19.47 -0.88 -10.12
CA SER A 96 -19.50 -2.36 -10.19
C SER A 96 -20.31 -3.00 -9.05
N MET A 97 -20.89 -2.18 -8.16
CA MET A 97 -21.63 -2.61 -6.99
C MET A 97 -23.10 -2.17 -7.05
N PRO A 98 -24.06 -2.97 -6.54
CA PRO A 98 -25.48 -2.57 -6.52
C PRO A 98 -25.74 -1.38 -5.59
N GLU A 99 -25.07 -1.32 -4.43
CA GLU A 99 -25.11 -0.21 -3.46
C GLU A 99 -24.62 1.12 -4.05
N SER A 100 -23.95 1.08 -5.20
CA SER A 100 -23.46 2.28 -5.89
C SER A 100 -24.57 3.24 -6.29
N LEU A 101 -25.79 2.73 -6.53
CA LEU A 101 -26.93 3.56 -6.87
C LEU A 101 -27.26 4.53 -5.72
N GLU A 102 -27.51 4.00 -4.53
CA GLU A 102 -27.83 4.78 -3.33
C GLU A 102 -26.68 5.74 -3.00
N PHE A 103 -25.44 5.26 -3.09
CA PHE A 103 -24.25 6.07 -2.85
C PHE A 103 -24.16 7.28 -3.80
N PHE A 104 -24.36 7.07 -5.10
CA PHE A 104 -24.27 8.16 -6.07
C PHE A 104 -25.49 9.09 -6.01
N GLU A 105 -26.67 8.59 -5.66
CA GLU A 105 -27.86 9.44 -5.43
C GLU A 105 -27.65 10.37 -4.24
N PHE A 106 -27.14 9.86 -3.12
CA PHE A 106 -26.78 10.66 -1.96
C PHE A 106 -25.71 11.71 -2.29
N LYS A 107 -24.64 11.31 -2.99
CA LYS A 107 -23.59 12.26 -3.43
C LYS A 107 -24.13 13.32 -4.39
N LEU A 108 -25.06 12.96 -5.27
CA LEU A 108 -25.72 13.88 -6.19
C LEU A 108 -26.56 14.92 -5.45
N ALA A 109 -27.30 14.52 -4.41
CA ALA A 109 -28.05 15.44 -3.56
C ALA A 109 -27.12 16.48 -2.90
N GLN A 110 -26.02 16.03 -2.29
CA GLN A 110 -25.01 16.92 -1.70
C GLN A 110 -24.39 17.87 -2.74
N ALA A 111 -24.09 17.36 -3.95
CA ALA A 111 -23.51 18.19 -5.00
C ALA A 111 -24.48 19.27 -5.50
N LYS A 112 -25.79 18.96 -5.59
CA LYS A 112 -26.82 19.94 -5.95
C LYS A 112 -26.97 21.02 -4.89
N GLU A 113 -26.99 20.64 -3.61
CA GLU A 113 -27.02 21.58 -2.49
C GLU A 113 -25.82 22.53 -2.53
N LYS A 114 -24.60 21.99 -2.66
CA LYS A 114 -23.38 22.79 -2.77
C LYS A 114 -23.39 23.74 -3.97
N HIS A 115 -23.85 23.28 -5.13
CA HIS A 115 -23.98 24.13 -6.31
C HIS A 115 -25.00 25.25 -6.08
N GLN A 116 -26.13 24.96 -5.43
CA GLN A 116 -27.15 25.94 -5.09
C GLN A 116 -26.63 26.96 -4.07
N GLU A 117 -25.90 26.52 -3.03
CA GLU A 117 -25.29 27.38 -2.03
C GLU A 117 -24.29 28.37 -2.64
N LEU A 118 -23.43 27.90 -3.56
CA LEU A 118 -22.49 28.77 -4.28
C LEU A 118 -23.19 29.70 -5.27
N LYS A 119 -24.38 29.33 -5.76
CA LYS A 119 -25.18 30.18 -6.64
C LYS A 119 -25.84 31.30 -5.85
N THR A 120 -26.38 31.01 -4.66
CA THR A 120 -27.05 31.98 -3.78
C THR A 120 -26.08 32.86 -3.01
N ASN A 121 -24.91 32.34 -2.65
CA ASN A 121 -23.88 33.06 -1.90
C ASN A 121 -22.58 33.18 -2.72
N PRO A 122 -22.44 34.22 -3.56
CA PRO A 122 -21.20 34.46 -4.30
C PRO A 122 -19.97 34.62 -3.39
N ASP A 123 -20.14 35.15 -2.17
CA ASP A 123 -19.05 35.38 -1.22
C ASP A 123 -18.37 34.10 -0.72
N LYS A 124 -19.07 32.96 -0.77
CA LYS A 124 -18.52 31.65 -0.42
C LYS A 124 -17.66 31.03 -1.53
N ARG A 125 -17.58 31.67 -2.71
CA ARG A 125 -16.74 31.21 -3.81
C ARG A 125 -15.29 31.59 -3.52
N THR A 126 -14.45 30.58 -3.33
CA THR A 126 -13.01 30.79 -3.10
C THR A 126 -12.29 31.32 -4.34
N HIS A 127 -12.78 31.01 -5.55
CA HIS A 127 -12.20 31.48 -6.80
C HIS A 127 -13.28 31.57 -7.91
N SER A 128 -12.95 32.22 -9.03
CA SER A 128 -13.88 32.44 -10.16
C SER A 128 -14.52 31.16 -10.70
N TYR A 129 -13.78 30.05 -10.72
CA TYR A 129 -14.25 28.75 -11.20
C TYR A 129 -15.05 27.90 -10.19
N SER A 130 -15.27 28.35 -8.94
CA SER A 130 -15.89 27.50 -7.90
C SER A 130 -17.29 27.04 -8.31
N LEU A 131 -18.09 27.91 -8.93
CA LEU A 131 -19.43 27.58 -9.42
C LEU A 131 -19.38 26.58 -10.59
N THR A 132 -18.44 26.76 -11.52
CA THR A 132 -18.25 25.89 -12.68
C THR A 132 -17.85 24.48 -12.25
N TYR A 133 -16.95 24.34 -11.27
CA TYR A 133 -16.57 23.05 -10.72
C TYR A 133 -17.72 22.37 -9.98
N ALA A 134 -18.53 23.12 -9.22
CA ALA A 134 -19.72 22.59 -8.58
C ALA A 134 -20.75 22.08 -9.62
N LYS A 135 -20.98 22.84 -10.70
CA LYS A 135 -21.87 22.41 -11.79
C LYS A 135 -21.33 21.17 -12.51
N LYS A 136 -20.02 21.11 -12.76
CA LYS A 136 -19.36 19.94 -13.36
C LYS A 136 -19.57 18.70 -12.48
N ALA A 137 -19.38 18.81 -11.17
CA ALA A 137 -19.60 17.70 -10.24
C ALA A 137 -21.04 17.16 -10.27
N VAL A 138 -22.05 18.05 -10.31
CA VAL A 138 -23.46 17.65 -10.46
C VAL A 138 -23.67 16.87 -11.77
N ASN A 139 -23.16 17.38 -12.89
CA ASN A 139 -23.32 16.74 -14.20
C ASN A 139 -22.64 15.37 -14.25
N GLU A 140 -21.46 15.22 -13.65
CA GLU A 140 -20.76 13.93 -13.59
C GLU A 140 -21.49 12.91 -12.71
N LEU A 141 -22.00 13.34 -11.56
CA LEU A 141 -22.80 12.47 -10.68
C LEU A 141 -24.14 12.08 -11.31
N GLU A 142 -24.80 12.99 -12.03
CA GLU A 142 -26.01 12.67 -12.80
C GLU A 142 -25.77 11.57 -13.84
N LYS A 143 -24.63 11.63 -14.55
CA LYS A 143 -24.23 10.56 -15.48
C LYS A 143 -24.00 9.23 -14.74
N LYS A 144 -23.33 9.26 -13.58
CA LYS A 144 -23.09 8.06 -12.76
C LYS A 144 -24.38 7.45 -12.22
N VAL A 145 -25.32 8.25 -11.72
CA VAL A 145 -26.62 7.76 -11.25
C VAL A 145 -27.41 7.14 -12.40
N LYS A 146 -27.45 7.78 -13.58
CA LYS A 146 -28.11 7.19 -14.77
C LYS A 146 -27.50 5.85 -15.14
N LEU A 147 -26.17 5.76 -15.14
CA LEU A 147 -25.47 4.52 -15.44
C LEU A 147 -25.70 3.44 -14.36
N ALA A 148 -25.68 3.82 -13.09
CA ALA A 148 -25.97 2.92 -11.98
C ALA A 148 -27.40 2.36 -12.07
N LYS A 149 -28.39 3.20 -12.42
CA LYS A 149 -29.76 2.74 -12.69
C LYS A 149 -29.80 1.74 -13.83
N LEU A 150 -29.11 2.01 -14.94
CA LEU A 150 -29.08 1.07 -16.07
C LEU A 150 -28.44 -0.28 -15.72
N LEU A 151 -27.44 -0.29 -14.84
CA LEU A 151 -26.71 -1.50 -14.46
C LEU A 151 -27.43 -2.35 -13.40
N TRP A 152 -28.21 -1.72 -12.51
CA TRP A 152 -28.68 -2.34 -11.27
C TRP A 152 -30.20 -2.20 -11.00
N SER A 153 -30.94 -1.46 -11.83
CA SER A 153 -32.42 -1.37 -11.80
C SER A 153 -33.06 -2.26 -12.85
#